data_AF-A0A6A0IKX1-F1
#
_entry.id   AF-A0A6A0IKX1-F1
#
_cell.length_a   1.000
_cell.length_b   1.000
_cell.length_c   1.000
_cell.angle_alpha   90.00
_cell.angle_beta   90.00
_cell.angle_gamma   90.00
#
_symmetry.space_group_name_H-M   'P 1'
#
loop_
_entity.id
_entity.type
_entity.pdbx_description
1 polymer ?
#
loop_
_entity_poly.entity_id
_entity_poly.type
_entity_poly.pdbx_seq_one_letter_code
_entity_poly.pdbx_strand_id
1 'polypeptide(L)'
;MNVHVSRDGAQYGPYTLEDLKSYVAQGSILPTDAAWSEGMSDWTTVADVLARAGSPLAPPPAAAPPLAPAPAYAPAHAPAAPV
;
A
#
# COMPACT_ATOMS: atom_id res chain seq x y z
N MET A 1 -3.16 -20.24 6.26
CA MET A 1 -2.16 -19.48 5.49
C MET A 1 -0.95 -19.24 6.38
N ASN A 2 0.24 -19.35 5.80
CA ASN A 2 1.52 -19.21 6.49
C ASN A 2 2.17 -17.88 6.06
N VAL A 3 2.72 -17.13 7.02
CA VAL A 3 3.36 -15.84 6.78
C VAL A 3 4.83 -15.90 7.18
N HIS A 4 5.70 -15.52 6.26
CA HIS A 4 7.12 -15.34 6.49
C HIS A 4 7.41 -13.87 6.73
N VAL A 5 8.30 -13.56 7.66
CA VAL A 5 8.73 -12.19 7.96
C VAL A 5 10.23 -12.10 7.76
N SER A 6 10.70 -11.11 7.00
CA SER A 6 12.11 -10.80 6.87
C SER A 6 12.44 -9.54 7.65
N ARG A 7 13.38 -9.67 8.59
CA ARG A 7 13.84 -8.58 9.44
C ARG A 7 15.35 -8.71 9.64
N ASP A 8 16.07 -7.62 9.45
CA ASP A 8 17.53 -7.55 9.63
C ASP A 8 18.32 -8.59 8.81
N GLY A 9 17.78 -8.99 7.63
CA GLY A 9 18.38 -10.02 6.79
C GLY A 9 18.13 -11.46 7.25
N ALA A 10 17.46 -11.67 8.39
CA ALA A 10 16.96 -12.96 8.82
C ALA A 10 15.50 -13.15 8.38
N GLN A 11 15.15 -14.38 7.99
CA GLN A 11 13.78 -14.78 7.74
C GLN A 11 13.25 -15.55 8.95
N TYR A 12 12.04 -15.20 9.36
CA TYR A 12 11.34 -15.70 10.51
C TYR A 12 10.00 -16.30 10.07
N GLY A 13 9.61 -17.41 10.70
CA GLY A 13 8.38 -18.12 10.41
C GLY A 13 8.60 -19.50 9.77
N PRO A 14 7.54 -20.10 9.21
CA PRO A 14 6.23 -19.50 8.96
C PRO A 14 5.38 -19.28 10.22
N TYR A 15 4.83 -18.07 10.36
CA TYR A 15 3.86 -17.72 11.40
C TYR A 15 2.43 -17.81 10.89
N THR A 16 1.48 -18.13 11.77
CA THR A 16 0.06 -17.95 11.46
C THR A 16 -0.30 -16.46 11.53
N LEU A 17 -1.46 -16.09 10.98
CA LEU A 17 -1.95 -14.71 11.10
C LEU A 17 -2.07 -14.27 12.57
N GLU A 18 -2.49 -15.17 13.44
CA GLU A 18 -2.74 -14.90 14.86
C GLU A 18 -1.44 -14.76 15.64
N ASP A 19 -0.45 -15.62 15.36
CA ASP A 19 0.90 -15.51 15.89
C ASP A 19 1.55 -14.19 15.44
N LEU A 20 1.44 -13.86 14.15
CA LEU A 20 1.98 -12.61 13.60
C LEU A 20 1.39 -11.39 14.29
N LYS A 21 0.05 -11.35 14.48
CA LYS A 21 -0.62 -10.28 15.23
C LYS A 21 -0.11 -10.19 16.67
N SER A 22 0.08 -11.35 17.31
CA SER A 22 0.60 -11.41 18.67
C SER A 22 2.02 -10.87 18.76
N TYR A 23 2.91 -11.23 17.82
CA TYR A 23 4.27 -10.71 17.76
C TYR A 23 4.34 -9.21 17.46
N VAL A 24 3.43 -8.70 16.63
CA VAL A 24 3.29 -7.26 16.39
C VAL A 24 2.83 -6.53 17.65
N ALA A 25 1.83 -7.06 18.34
CA ALA A 25 1.34 -6.50 19.60
C ALA A 25 2.41 -6.53 20.70
N GLN A 26 3.28 -7.53 20.71
CA GLN A 26 4.42 -7.65 21.62
C GLN A 26 5.60 -6.72 21.25
N GLY A 27 5.62 -6.16 20.03
CA GLY A 27 6.74 -5.36 19.53
C GLY A 27 7.93 -6.20 19.02
N SER A 28 7.82 -7.53 19.02
CA SER A 28 8.83 -8.44 18.45
C SER A 28 8.92 -8.31 16.92
N ILE A 29 7.80 -8.02 16.27
CA ILE A 29 7.72 -7.76 14.83
C ILE A 29 7.13 -6.37 14.63
N LEU A 30 7.73 -5.57 13.75
CA LEU A 30 7.23 -4.25 13.42
C LEU A 30 6.22 -4.36 12.27
N PRO A 31 5.17 -3.52 12.28
CA PRO A 31 4.24 -3.43 11.16
C PRO A 31 4.91 -3.02 9.84
N THR A 32 6.09 -2.40 9.91
CA THR A 32 6.92 -1.98 8.78
C THR A 32 7.89 -3.04 8.29
N ASP A 33 8.06 -4.16 9.01
CA ASP A 33 8.94 -5.25 8.58
C ASP A 33 8.40 -5.89 7.30
N ALA A 34 9.31 -6.45 6.49
CA ALA A 34 8.93 -7.15 5.28
C ALA A 34 8.25 -8.47 5.65
N ALA A 35 7.11 -8.78 5.05
CA ALA A 35 6.37 -10.01 5.24
C ALA A 35 5.72 -10.50 3.96
N TRP A 36 5.67 -11.80 3.82
CA TRP A 36 5.11 -12.49 2.66
C TRP A 36 4.21 -13.61 3.14
N SER A 37 2.97 -13.65 2.66
CA SER A 37 2.08 -14.77 2.92
C SER A 37 2.03 -15.74 1.75
N GLU A 38 1.86 -17.01 2.06
CA GLU A 38 1.63 -18.06 1.07
C GLU A 38 0.44 -17.67 0.17
N GLY A 39 0.71 -17.50 -1.13
CA GLY A 39 -0.25 -17.00 -2.12
C GLY A 39 -0.05 -15.55 -2.59
N MET A 40 0.87 -14.79 -1.99
CA MET A 40 1.28 -13.47 -2.50
C MET A 40 2.35 -13.58 -3.59
N SER A 41 2.32 -12.65 -4.53
CA SER A 41 3.35 -12.53 -5.58
C SER A 41 4.63 -11.85 -5.09
N ASP A 42 4.57 -11.01 -4.05
CA ASP A 42 5.70 -10.17 -3.63
C ASP A 42 5.71 -9.95 -2.10
N TRP A 43 6.88 -9.63 -1.54
CA TRP A 43 7.06 -9.29 -0.12
C TRP A 43 6.50 -7.90 0.14
N THR A 44 5.58 -7.79 1.08
CA THR A 44 4.98 -6.52 1.48
C THR A 44 5.35 -6.18 2.92
N THR A 45 4.65 -5.25 3.57
CA THR A 45 4.83 -4.98 5.00
C THR A 45 3.91 -5.86 5.85
N VAL A 46 4.32 -6.18 7.07
CA VAL A 46 3.50 -6.94 8.03
C VAL A 46 2.12 -6.30 8.21
N ALA A 47 2.03 -4.96 8.29
CA ALA A 47 0.76 -4.26 8.38
C ALA A 47 -0.17 -4.54 7.19
N ASP A 48 0.38 -4.56 5.98
CA ASP A 48 -0.37 -4.82 4.77
C ASP A 48 -0.82 -6.29 4.70
N VAL A 49 0.05 -7.25 5.08
CA VAL A 49 -0.33 -8.67 5.24
C VAL A 49 -1.51 -8.82 6.20
N LEU A 50 -1.44 -8.17 7.37
CA LEU A 50 -2.50 -8.23 8.38
C LEU A 50 -3.80 -7.58 7.88
N ALA A 51 -3.71 -6.44 7.19
CA ALA A 51 -4.86 -5.73 6.64
C ALA A 51 -5.59 -6.56 5.58
N ARG A 52 -4.84 -7.19 4.66
CA ARG A 52 -5.42 -8.01 3.59
C ARG A 52 -5.92 -9.37 4.06
N ALA A 53 -5.34 -9.91 5.14
CA ALA A 53 -5.81 -11.15 5.74
C ALA A 53 -7.08 -10.98 6.56
N GLY A 54 -7.30 -9.78 7.12
CA GLY A 54 -8.50 -9.44 7.88
C GLY A 54 -9.66 -8.87 7.03
N SER A 55 -9.39 -8.44 5.79
CA SER A 55 -10.42 -7.87 4.91
C SER A 55 -10.60 -8.70 3.63
N PRO A 56 -11.81 -9.17 3.32
CA PRO A 56 -12.10 -9.68 1.99
C PRO A 56 -12.13 -8.49 1.03
N LEU A 57 -11.08 -8.32 0.23
CA LEU A 57 -11.09 -7.53 -1.01
C LEU A 57 -11.61 -6.10 -0.88
N ALA A 58 -10.79 -5.18 -0.39
CA ALA A 58 -10.83 -3.82 -0.92
C ALA A 58 -9.62 -3.65 -1.85
N PRO A 59 -9.81 -3.35 -3.16
CA PRO A 59 -8.68 -2.91 -3.98
C PRO A 59 -8.06 -1.67 -3.29
N PRO A 60 -6.75 -1.43 -3.44
CA PRO A 60 -6.20 -0.14 -3.05
C PRO A 60 -7.08 0.93 -3.70
N PRO A 61 -7.39 2.06 -3.02
CA PRO A 61 -7.87 3.21 -3.76
C PRO A 61 -6.76 3.47 -4.79
N ALA A 62 -7.02 3.11 -6.05
CA ALA A 62 -6.22 3.55 -7.15
C ALA A 62 -6.06 5.04 -6.90
N ALA A 63 -4.81 5.48 -6.70
CA ALA A 63 -4.49 6.88 -6.52
C ALA A 63 -5.37 7.64 -7.50
N ALA A 64 -6.36 8.38 -6.99
CA ALA A 64 -7.16 9.23 -7.84
C ALA A 64 -6.10 10.06 -8.57
N PRO A 65 -5.99 9.98 -9.91
CA PRO A 65 -5.04 10.82 -10.61
C PRO A 65 -5.35 12.24 -10.11
N PRO A 66 -4.34 13.01 -9.67
CA PRO A 66 -4.58 14.38 -9.27
C PRO A 66 -5.34 14.99 -10.43
N LEU A 67 -6.56 15.48 -10.16
CA LEU A 67 -7.38 16.21 -11.12
C LEU A 67 -6.42 17.19 -11.80
N ALA A 68 -6.03 16.90 -13.03
CA ALA A 68 -5.26 17.84 -13.80
C ALA A 68 -6.08 19.13 -13.77
N PRO A 69 -5.50 20.28 -13.38
CA PRO A 69 -6.24 21.52 -13.46
C PRO A 69 -6.67 21.65 -14.92
N ALA A 70 -7.99 21.70 -15.14
CA ALA A 70 -8.53 22.02 -16.45
C ALA A 70 -7.75 23.24 -16.95
N PRO A 71 -7.21 23.25 -18.18
CA PRO A 71 -6.67 24.48 -18.71
C PRO A 71 -7.82 25.48 -18.66
N ALA A 72 -7.68 26.48 -17.78
CA ALA A 72 -8.47 27.68 -17.86
C ALA A 72 -8.15 28.24 -19.25
N TYR A 73 -9.01 27.94 -20.22
CA TYR A 73 -9.07 28.65 -21.47
C TYR A 73 -9.32 30.11 -21.07
N ALA A 74 -8.24 30.86 -20.93
CA ALA A 74 -8.29 32.29 -20.71
C ALA A 74 -9.08 32.87 -21.91
N PRO A 75 -10.22 33.54 -21.67
CA PRO A 75 -10.89 34.25 -22.73
C PRO A 75 -10.19 35.60 -22.88
N ALA A 76 -9.36 35.78 -23.91
CA ALA A 76 -9.08 37.10 -24.52
C ALA A 76 -8.01 37.01 -25.62
N HIS A 77 -8.39 36.54 -26.80
CA HIS A 77 -7.80 37.06 -28.04
C HIS A 77 -8.86 37.92 -28.74
N ALA A 78 -9.01 39.13 -28.24
CA ALA A 78 -9.47 40.29 -28.99
C ALA A 78 -8.93 41.53 -28.27
N PRO A 79 -8.11 42.33 -28.96
CA PRO A 79 -8.71 43.54 -29.51
C PRO A 79 -8.59 43.65 -31.04
N ALA A 80 -9.65 44.26 -31.58
CA ALA A 80 -9.86 44.77 -32.93
C ALA A 80 -8.65 45.57 -33.48
N ALA A 81 -8.16 45.26 -34.69
CA ALA A 81 -8.53 45.89 -35.98
C ALA A 81 -7.66 47.14 -36.32
N PRO A 82 -7.82 47.78 -37.50
CA PRO A 82 -6.94 47.69 -38.67
C PRO A 82 -6.16 49.00 -38.97
N VAL A 83 -5.17 48.96 -39.88
CA VAL A 83 -4.84 50.00 -40.90
C VAL A 83 -4.00 49.40 -42.02
#